data_AF-A0A813EXA1-F1
#
_entry.id   AF-A0A813EXA1-F1
#
_cell.length_a   1.000
_cell.length_b   1.000
_cell.length_c   1.000
_cell.angle_alpha   90.00
_cell.angle_beta   90.00
_cell.angle_gamma   90.00
#
_symmetry.space_group_name_H-M   'P 1'
#
loop_
_entity.id
_entity.type
_entity.pdbx_description
1 polymer ?
#
loop_
_entity_poly.entity_id
_entity_poly.type
_entity_poly.pdbx_seq_one_letter_code
_entity_poly.pdbx_strand_id
1 'polypeptide(L)'
;MVDFATAHPDFDVLCLIQATSPLTTPSHFQEASALFNRQGADSLVTAVRAHRFMWRVDPSTGEASTKNYDPEKRPRRQDWEGELIENGAFYFTSKVLFDQSKCRLGGKMVLYEMPEHTLTELDSMIDWEIMKGLCQEHGYHAKASD
;
A
#
# COMPACT_ATOMS: atom_id res chain seq x y z
N MET A 1 -3.99 10.32 13.50
CA MET A 1 -3.85 11.32 12.42
C MET A 1 -4.49 12.66 12.79
N VAL A 2 -5.78 12.69 13.16
CA VAL A 2 -6.49 13.95 13.50
C VAL A 2 -5.80 14.71 14.64
N ASP A 3 -5.50 14.04 15.75
CA ASP A 3 -4.83 14.69 16.88
C ASP A 3 -3.45 15.24 16.50
N PHE A 4 -2.67 14.47 15.73
CA PHE A 4 -1.37 14.88 15.23
C PHE A 4 -1.46 16.12 14.33
N ALA A 5 -2.36 16.11 13.35
CA ALA A 5 -2.55 17.23 12.42
C ALA A 5 -3.15 18.47 13.11
N THR A 6 -3.90 18.28 14.20
CA THR A 6 -4.43 19.38 15.02
C THR A 6 -3.32 20.02 15.85
N ALA A 7 -2.43 19.20 16.44
CA ALA A 7 -1.27 19.67 17.19
C ALA A 7 -0.17 20.28 16.29
N HIS A 8 -0.13 19.89 15.02
CA HIS A 8 0.85 20.36 14.03
C HIS A 8 0.12 20.85 12.77
N PRO A 9 -0.51 22.04 12.80
CA PRO A 9 -1.36 22.52 11.71
C PRO A 9 -0.57 22.95 10.46
N ASP A 10 0.72 23.23 10.61
CA ASP A 10 1.63 23.72 9.57
C ASP A 10 2.26 22.56 8.80
N PHE A 11 1.54 22.03 7.82
CA PHE A 11 2.02 21.01 6.90
C PHE A 11 1.35 21.15 5.53
N ASP A 12 2.03 20.69 4.47
CA ASP A 12 1.42 20.64 3.13
C ASP A 12 0.85 19.24 2.82
N VAL A 13 1.59 18.21 3.23
CA VAL A 13 1.26 16.80 3.03
C VAL A 13 1.48 16.05 4.33
N LEU A 14 0.45 15.32 4.78
CA LEU A 14 0.55 14.41 5.90
C LEU A 14 0.97 13.03 5.38
N CYS A 15 2.04 12.48 5.95
CA CYS A 15 2.47 11.11 5.70
C CYS A 15 2.11 10.20 6.88
N LEU A 16 1.23 9.23 6.66
CA LEU A 16 0.99 8.15 7.62
C LEU A 16 1.92 6.99 7.26
N ILE A 17 2.86 6.65 8.14
CA ILE A 17 3.78 5.52 7.98
C ILE A 17 3.39 4.43 8.97
N GLN A 18 3.27 3.18 8.51
CA GLN A 18 2.97 2.06 9.40
C GLN A 18 4.21 1.23 9.70
N ALA A 19 4.49 1.04 10.99
CA ALA A 19 5.60 0.22 11.46
C ALA A 19 5.44 -1.28 11.13
N THR A 20 4.23 -1.73 10.77
CA THR A 20 3.94 -3.10 10.34
C THR A 20 4.50 -3.41 8.94
N SER A 21 5.05 -2.42 8.23
CA SER A 21 5.67 -2.58 6.91
C SER A 21 7.17 -2.25 6.94
N PRO A 22 8.01 -3.06 7.60
CA PRO A 22 9.41 -2.74 7.88
C PRO A 22 10.33 -2.76 6.65
N LEU A 23 9.85 -3.27 5.51
CA LEU A 23 10.57 -3.31 4.23
C LEU A 23 10.46 -1.99 3.46
N THR A 24 9.82 -0.97 4.05
CA THR A 24 9.75 0.36 3.47
C THR A 24 11.14 1.02 3.53
N THR A 25 11.65 1.44 2.37
CA THR A 25 12.97 2.06 2.24
C THR A 25 12.86 3.56 1.98
N PRO A 26 13.94 4.34 2.17
CA PRO A 26 13.96 5.76 1.80
C PRO A 26 13.62 6.03 0.32
N SER A 27 14.03 5.13 -0.59
CA SER A 27 13.73 5.27 -2.02
C SER A 27 12.23 5.23 -2.31
N HIS A 28 11.47 4.41 -1.59
CA HIS A 28 10.02 4.34 -1.73
C HIS A 28 9.33 5.68 -1.44
N PHE A 29 9.76 6.38 -0.39
CA PHE A 29 9.23 7.71 -0.07
C PHE A 29 9.57 8.74 -1.14
N GLN A 30 10.80 8.72 -1.66
CA GLN A 30 11.26 9.65 -2.69
C GLN A 30 10.49 9.46 -4.00
N GLU A 31 10.35 8.22 -4.45
CA GLU A 31 9.65 7.86 -5.68
C GLU A 31 8.15 8.16 -5.58
N ALA A 32 7.51 7.78 -4.47
CA ALA A 32 6.11 8.09 -4.21
C ALA A 32 5.87 9.60 -4.14
N SER A 33 6.79 10.37 -3.55
CA SER A 33 6.66 11.84 -3.47
C SER A 33 6.77 12.48 -4.86
N ALA A 34 7.74 12.04 -5.66
CA ALA A 34 7.87 12.48 -7.05
C ALA A 34 6.64 12.14 -7.89
N LEU A 35 6.06 10.95 -7.69
CA LEU A 35 4.82 10.52 -8.34
C LEU A 35 3.62 11.39 -7.91
N PHE A 36 3.43 11.57 -6.60
CA PHE A 36 2.37 12.39 -6.00
C PHE A 36 2.38 13.82 -6.57
N ASN A 37 3.55 14.45 -6.57
CA ASN A 37 3.74 15.81 -7.08
C ASN A 37 3.54 15.89 -8.60
N ARG A 38 4.14 14.98 -9.37
CA ARG A 38 4.00 14.94 -10.83
C ARG A 38 2.55 14.78 -11.27
N GLN A 39 1.77 14.01 -10.52
CA GLN A 39 0.36 13.82 -10.81
C GLN A 39 -0.53 14.91 -10.23
N GLY A 40 -0.04 15.80 -9.35
CA GLY A 40 -0.89 16.75 -8.63
C GLY A 40 -1.99 16.02 -7.85
N ALA A 41 -1.63 14.93 -7.16
CA ALA A 41 -2.57 14.10 -6.43
C ALA A 41 -3.01 14.75 -5.11
N ASP A 42 -4.20 14.38 -4.64
CA ASP A 42 -4.69 14.78 -3.31
C ASP A 42 -4.34 13.72 -2.26
N SER A 43 -4.26 12.45 -2.68
CA SER A 43 -3.79 11.37 -1.83
C SER A 43 -3.05 10.29 -2.61
N LEU A 44 -2.17 9.58 -1.90
CA LEU A 44 -1.45 8.42 -2.42
C LEU A 44 -1.47 7.29 -1.42
N VAL A 45 -1.61 6.07 -1.93
CA VAL A 45 -1.52 4.82 -1.17
C VAL A 45 -0.49 3.91 -1.82
N THR A 46 0.26 3.17 -1.00
CA THR A 46 1.15 2.14 -1.48
C THR A 46 0.41 0.83 -1.74
N ALA A 47 0.79 0.13 -2.81
CA ALA A 47 0.21 -1.15 -3.17
C ALA A 47 1.23 -2.06 -3.84
N VAL A 48 0.92 -3.35 -3.89
CA VAL A 48 1.72 -4.36 -4.58
C VAL A 48 0.86 -5.06 -5.61
N ARG A 49 1.43 -5.30 -6.79
CA ARG A 49 0.78 -6.06 -7.85
C ARG A 49 0.79 -7.55 -7.52
N ALA A 50 -0.38 -8.15 -7.56
CA ALA A 50 -0.59 -9.56 -7.24
C ALA A 50 -1.47 -10.24 -8.29
N HIS A 51 -1.08 -11.46 -8.65
CA HIS A 51 -1.81 -12.29 -9.60
C HIS A 51 -2.67 -13.31 -8.85
N ARG A 52 -3.67 -12.81 -8.11
CA ARG A 52 -4.57 -13.64 -7.31
C ARG A 52 -5.98 -13.64 -7.87
N PHE A 53 -6.60 -14.81 -7.84
CA PHE A 53 -7.99 -15.01 -8.25
C PHE A 53 -8.91 -14.78 -7.07
N MET A 54 -9.77 -13.77 -7.18
CA MET A 54 -10.66 -13.34 -6.11
C MET A 54 -12.04 -13.97 -6.31
N TRP A 55 -12.64 -14.42 -5.21
CA TRP A 55 -13.98 -15.00 -5.19
C TRP A 55 -14.87 -14.21 -4.24
N ARG A 56 -16.18 -14.25 -4.48
CA ARG A 56 -17.22 -13.78 -3.57
C ARG A 56 -18.18 -14.92 -3.31
N VAL A 57 -18.67 -15.02 -2.08
CA VAL A 57 -19.72 -15.98 -1.68
C VAL A 57 -20.95 -15.18 -1.30
N ASP A 58 -22.10 -15.55 -1.85
CA ASP A 58 -23.38 -15.01 -1.42
C ASP A 58 -23.71 -15.54 -0.01
N PRO A 59 -23.91 -14.68 1.01
CA PRO A 59 -24.15 -15.13 2.37
C PRO A 59 -25.53 -15.76 2.59
N SER A 60 -26.49 -15.53 1.69
CA SER A 60 -27.85 -16.07 1.78
C SER A 60 -27.99 -17.45 1.12
N THR A 61 -27.26 -17.69 0.02
CA THR A 61 -27.33 -18.97 -0.73
C THR A 61 -26.10 -19.85 -0.56
N GLY A 62 -24.95 -19.29 -0.18
CA GLY A 62 -23.66 -19.98 -0.14
C GLY A 62 -23.00 -20.16 -1.51
N GLU A 63 -23.57 -19.61 -2.58
CA GLU A 63 -23.03 -19.74 -3.93
C GLU A 63 -21.78 -18.89 -4.14
N ALA A 64 -20.76 -19.45 -4.80
CA ALA A 64 -19.50 -18.78 -5.10
C ALA A 64 -19.46 -18.25 -6.53
N SER A 65 -18.95 -17.02 -6.72
CA SER A 65 -18.70 -16.40 -8.03
C SER A 65 -17.33 -15.74 -8.06
N THR A 66 -16.73 -15.67 -9.24
CA THR A 66 -15.44 -15.00 -9.43
C THR A 66 -15.60 -13.48 -9.43
N LYS A 67 -14.60 -12.76 -8.91
CA LYS A 67 -14.60 -11.28 -8.87
C LYS A 67 -13.78 -10.66 -10.02
N ASN A 68 -12.68 -11.29 -10.44
CA ASN A 68 -11.69 -10.67 -11.32
C ASN A 68 -11.19 -11.58 -12.45
N TYR A 69 -11.87 -12.70 -12.73
CA TYR A 69 -11.49 -13.59 -13.83
C TYR A 69 -12.68 -14.44 -14.30
N ASP A 70 -12.56 -14.98 -15.52
CA ASP A 70 -13.47 -15.96 -16.09
C ASP A 70 -12.91 -17.39 -15.86
N PRO A 71 -13.62 -18.29 -15.16
CA PRO A 71 -13.21 -19.68 -14.99
C PRO A 71 -12.98 -20.45 -16.30
N GLU A 72 -13.75 -20.16 -17.35
CA GLU A 72 -13.64 -20.86 -18.65
C GLU A 72 -12.44 -20.39 -19.46
N LYS A 73 -11.91 -19.19 -19.15
CA LYS A 73 -10.76 -18.57 -19.81
C LYS A 73 -9.72 -18.13 -18.80
N ARG A 74 -9.41 -19.01 -17.84
CA ARG A 74 -8.49 -18.72 -16.75
C ARG A 74 -7.10 -18.32 -17.27
N PRO A 75 -6.66 -17.05 -17.09
CA PRO A 75 -5.36 -16.62 -17.59
C PRO A 75 -4.21 -17.23 -16.78
N ARG A 76 -3.06 -17.45 -17.41
CA ARG A 76 -1.82 -17.73 -16.67
C ARG A 76 -1.25 -16.41 -16.12
N ARG A 77 -0.30 -16.49 -15.18
CA ARG A 77 0.30 -15.30 -14.54
C ARG A 77 0.89 -14.31 -15.56
N GLN A 78 1.50 -14.83 -16.62
CA GLN A 78 2.10 -14.04 -17.70
C GLN A 78 1.10 -13.50 -18.74
N ASP A 79 -0.16 -13.92 -18.70
CA ASP A 79 -1.17 -13.55 -19.70
C ASP A 79 -2.04 -12.36 -19.24
N TRP A 80 -1.77 -11.79 -18.05
CA TRP A 80 -2.50 -10.63 -17.54
C TRP A 80 -1.68 -9.81 -16.52
N GLU A 81 -2.11 -8.56 -16.33
CA GLU A 81 -1.41 -7.58 -15.49
C GLU A 81 -1.58 -7.80 -13.98
N GLY A 82 -2.49 -8.68 -13.55
CA GLY A 82 -2.86 -8.83 -12.14
C GLY A 82 -3.66 -7.66 -11.59
N GLU A 83 -3.82 -7.62 -10.27
CA GLU A 83 -4.52 -6.57 -9.54
C GLU A 83 -3.58 -5.93 -8.51
N LEU A 84 -3.84 -4.69 -8.12
CA LEU A 84 -3.09 -4.00 -7.06
C LEU A 84 -3.77 -4.23 -5.71
N ILE A 85 -2.96 -4.61 -4.70
CA ILE A 85 -3.39 -4.81 -3.33
C ILE A 85 -2.66 -3.79 -2.45
N GLU A 86 -3.41 -2.95 -1.73
CA GLU A 86 -2.87 -2.05 -0.70
C GLU A 86 -2.04 -2.86 0.30
N ASN A 87 -0.83 -2.40 0.61
CA ASN A 87 0.13 -3.13 1.47
C ASN A 87 0.42 -2.40 2.80
N GLY A 88 -0.36 -1.38 3.14
CA GLY A 88 -0.28 -0.70 4.44
C GLY A 88 1.00 0.09 4.71
N ALA A 89 1.95 0.18 3.78
CA ALA A 89 3.26 0.76 4.08
C ALA A 89 3.21 2.25 4.45
N PHE A 90 2.67 3.08 3.56
CA PHE A 90 2.41 4.48 3.89
C PHE A 90 1.35 5.12 3.00
N TYR A 91 0.88 6.30 3.44
CA TYR A 91 -0.09 7.12 2.74
C TYR A 91 0.36 8.56 2.72
N PHE A 92 0.14 9.25 1.61
CA PHE A 92 0.21 10.70 1.55
C PHE A 92 -1.19 11.28 1.46
N THR A 93 -1.44 12.37 2.17
CA THR A 93 -2.71 13.10 2.16
C THR A 93 -2.41 14.60 2.13
N SER A 94 -2.91 15.32 1.14
CA SER A 94 -2.78 16.78 1.10
C SER A 94 -3.52 17.41 2.29
N LYS A 95 -3.02 18.55 2.79
CA LYS A 95 -3.70 19.30 3.84
C LYS A 95 -5.14 19.65 3.45
N VAL A 96 -5.36 20.07 2.21
CA VAL A 96 -6.68 20.42 1.69
C VAL A 96 -7.65 19.25 1.82
N LEU A 97 -7.26 18.05 1.37
CA LEU A 97 -8.09 16.85 1.49
C LEU A 97 -8.33 16.47 2.95
N PHE A 98 -7.27 16.50 3.77
CA PHE A 98 -7.36 16.13 5.17
C PHE A 98 -8.29 17.07 5.95
N ASP A 99 -8.22 18.38 5.67
CA ASP A 99 -9.06 19.37 6.34
C ASP A 99 -10.54 19.23 5.98
N GLN A 100 -10.86 18.82 4.75
CA GLN A 100 -12.23 18.59 4.29
C GLN A 100 -12.83 17.29 4.82
N SER A 101 -12.07 16.20 4.77
CA SER A 101 -12.62 14.84 4.97
C SER A 101 -12.22 14.17 6.28
N LYS A 102 -11.12 14.61 6.89
CA LYS A 102 -10.42 13.92 7.98
C LYS A 102 -10.06 12.46 7.64
N CYS A 103 -10.06 12.12 6.35
CA CYS A 103 -9.71 10.82 5.80
C CYS A 103 -8.32 10.88 5.14
N ARG A 104 -7.62 9.74 5.13
CA ARG A 104 -6.28 9.62 4.51
C ARG A 104 -6.33 9.45 2.98
N LEU A 105 -7.48 9.06 2.44
CA LEU A 105 -7.69 8.84 1.01
C LEU A 105 -8.92 9.59 0.50
N GLY A 106 -8.79 10.15 -0.70
CA GLY A 106 -9.83 10.91 -1.39
C GLY A 106 -9.27 11.82 -2.47
N GLY A 107 -10.14 12.60 -3.10
CA GLY A 107 -9.79 13.48 -4.21
C GLY A 107 -9.16 12.72 -5.38
N LYS A 108 -8.14 13.30 -6.02
CA LYS A 108 -7.31 12.62 -7.00
C LYS A 108 -6.36 11.64 -6.32
N MET A 109 -6.76 10.37 -6.30
CA MET A 109 -5.98 9.28 -5.71
C MET A 109 -4.95 8.71 -6.69
N VAL A 110 -3.76 8.42 -6.20
CA VAL A 110 -2.68 7.75 -6.94
C VAL A 110 -2.16 6.55 -6.16
N LEU A 111 -1.81 5.47 -6.86
CA LEU A 111 -1.17 4.30 -6.29
C LEU A 111 0.33 4.33 -6.59
N TYR A 112 1.15 4.13 -5.56
CA TYR A 112 2.58 3.83 -5.74
C TYR A 112 2.77 2.31 -5.62
N GLU A 113 3.15 1.68 -6.73
CA GLU A 113 3.42 0.25 -6.78
C GLU A 113 4.79 -0.06 -6.19
N MET A 114 4.81 -0.87 -5.14
CA MET A 114 6.00 -1.35 -4.45
C MET A 114 6.36 -2.78 -4.90
N PRO A 115 7.61 -3.21 -4.72
CA PRO A 115 8.04 -4.57 -5.06
C PRO A 115 7.24 -5.67 -4.35
N GLU A 116 7.13 -6.85 -4.97
CA GLU A 116 6.32 -7.99 -4.47
C GLU A 116 6.64 -8.40 -3.02
N HIS A 117 7.92 -8.35 -2.62
CA HIS A 117 8.35 -8.71 -1.27
C HIS A 117 7.81 -7.77 -0.18
N THR A 118 7.27 -6.61 -0.54
CA THR A 118 6.71 -5.63 0.41
C THR A 118 5.22 -5.83 0.71
N LEU A 119 4.60 -6.90 0.18
CA LEU A 119 3.18 -7.19 0.39
C LEU A 119 2.86 -7.65 1.81
N THR A 120 3.78 -8.34 2.49
CA THR A 120 3.53 -8.90 3.82
C THR A 120 3.56 -7.79 4.88
N GLU A 121 2.51 -7.72 5.70
CA GLU A 121 2.42 -6.86 6.88
C GLU A 121 2.66 -7.67 8.14
N LEU A 122 3.28 -7.06 9.16
CA LEU A 122 3.58 -7.71 10.43
C LEU A 122 2.40 -7.61 11.41
N ASP A 123 1.40 -8.47 11.26
CA ASP A 123 0.19 -8.49 12.10
C ASP A 123 0.10 -9.71 13.03
N SER A 124 0.82 -10.78 12.71
CA SER A 124 0.77 -12.05 13.44
C SER A 124 2.16 -12.70 13.62
N MET A 125 2.20 -13.76 14.42
CA MET A 125 3.44 -14.54 14.60
C MET A 125 3.86 -15.29 13.33
N ILE A 126 2.94 -15.60 12.42
CA ILE A 126 3.29 -16.18 11.12
C ILE A 126 4.00 -15.14 10.27
N ASP A 127 3.49 -13.90 10.26
CA ASP A 127 4.12 -12.80 9.55
C ASP A 127 5.52 -12.53 10.11
N TRP A 128 5.72 -12.64 11.42
CA TRP A 128 7.04 -12.53 12.05
C TRP A 128 8.04 -13.55 11.49
N GLU A 129 7.62 -14.81 11.29
CA GLU A 129 8.50 -15.84 10.74
C GLU A 129 8.93 -15.53 9.31
N ILE A 130 8.01 -15.05 8.49
CA ILE A 130 8.27 -14.64 7.10
C ILE A 130 9.14 -13.38 7.06
N MET A 131 8.75 -12.37 7.86
CA MET A 131 9.33 -11.04 7.85
C MET A 131 10.81 -11.06 8.28
N LYS A 132 11.23 -11.98 9.15
CA LYS A 132 12.65 -12.16 9.48
C LYS A 132 13.51 -12.40 8.23
N GLY A 133 13.08 -13.32 7.35
CA GLY A 133 13.81 -13.64 6.13
C GLY A 133 13.79 -12.46 5.16
N LEU A 134 12.63 -11.84 4.96
CA LEU A 134 12.49 -10.68 4.08
C LEU A 134 13.33 -9.49 4.56
N CYS A 135 13.37 -9.20 5.86
CA CYS A 135 14.20 -8.13 6.41
C CYS A 135 15.70 -8.42 6.28
N GLN A 136 16.12 -9.68 6.33
CA GLN A 136 17.53 -10.03 6.11
C GLN A 136 17.96 -9.82 4.65
N GLU A 137 17.07 -10.09 3.70
CA GLU A 137 17.38 -10.01 2.27
C GLU A 137 17.11 -8.62 1.66
N HIS A 138 16.04 -7.96 2.10
CA HIS A 138 15.51 -6.74 1.49
C HIS A 138 15.40 -5.56 2.47
N GLY A 139 15.67 -5.78 3.76
CA GLY A 139 15.59 -4.74 4.78
C GLY A 139 16.56 -3.60 4.49
N TYR A 140 16.12 -2.38 4.80
CA TYR A 140 17.01 -1.23 4.71
C TYR A 140 18.00 -1.23 5.88
N HIS A 141 19.28 -1.43 5.57
CA HIS A 141 20.37 -1.29 6.52
C HIS A 141 21.14 -0.02 6.21
N ALA A 142 21.00 1.00 7.06
CA ALA A 142 21.80 2.21 6.92
C ALA A 142 23.28 1.83 6.94
N LYS A 143 24.05 2.32 5.96
CA LYS A 143 25.51 2.21 6.04
C LYS A 143 25.94 2.95 7.30
N ALA A 144 26.79 2.33 8.10
CA ALA A 144 27.46 3.04 9.18
C ALA A 144 28.15 4.26 8.56
N SER A 145 27.92 5.43 9.13
CA SER A 145 28.67 6.64 8.77
C SER A 145 30.13 6.36 9.08
N ASP A 146 31.00 6.41 8.06
CA ASP A 146 32.46 6.44 8.26
C ASP A 146 32.90 7.74 8.95
#